data_AF-A0A1G8QMY4-F1
#
_entry.id   AF-A0A1G8QMY4-F1
#
_cell.length_a   1.000
_cell.length_b   1.000
_cell.length_c   1.000
_cell.angle_alpha   90.00
_cell.angle_beta   90.00
_cell.angle_gamma   90.00
#
_symmetry.space_group_name_H-M   'P 1'
#
loop_
_entity.id
_entity.type
_entity.pdbx_description
1 polymer ?
#
loop_
_entity_poly.entity_id
_entity_poly.type
_entity_poly.pdbx_seq_one_letter_code
_entity_poly.pdbx_strand_id
1 'polypeptide(L)'
;MVIIANTVLFITLALFTGIHILEAVPNEQRPKLRIPKFLLSALAIVMIVASFIPIALIAEQTANLSDEPFIAVLASSLFEFTIGQGFVAFVCFLIIVFVARFTVKGREKGRFLLLLPVFGMILATGWSSHAASMSDQGYIFNVIHMTSALSWSGVLFIASFFSIGEDRWLRFFQWFTPFALTMVLLLFVSGIGMVTLITPEYTNSWLLPYGQWQSLKHLLFIPLVFYGFAHGFIMKKRLNDPLKYGNKRKPRFSLQMESMVLVVVFLVTSIMAEQEPPHEVAQTLEFTEVSGFASQAIATDLLSSETVTWSANTPAILMAGAAITILVFFIYSVGTRRPFWLAPIYIALFVFTGHATLMSGADVETTGEGTPEDMDTEPIEVEVMNDTEATVGDEWTLEAEVTQEGDPVEDADYVIFEVWHDEDEQGAMIDGVHVGDGIYEVEYQFQEASTYYVQPHVTARGMHRMPVHEVEVDEQ
;
A
#
# COMPACT_ATOMS: atom_id res chain seq x y z
N MET A 1 12.08 -12.01 0.92
CA MET A 1 12.89 -11.26 1.94
C MET A 1 12.43 -9.81 2.11
N VAL A 2 11.96 -9.16 1.04
CA VAL A 2 11.54 -7.75 1.04
C VAL A 2 10.41 -7.43 2.03
N ILE A 3 9.36 -8.26 2.10
CA ILE A 3 8.26 -8.12 3.10
C ILE A 3 8.80 -7.98 4.53
N ILE A 4 9.79 -8.80 4.91
CA ILE A 4 10.40 -8.77 6.25
C ILE A 4 11.18 -7.47 6.44
N ALA A 5 11.96 -7.07 5.43
CA ALA A 5 12.71 -5.82 5.45
C ALA A 5 11.78 -4.61 5.62
N ASN A 6 10.69 -4.54 4.85
CA ASN A 6 9.69 -3.48 4.94
C ASN A 6 8.94 -3.49 6.29
N THR A 7 8.61 -4.66 6.82
CA THR A 7 7.99 -4.77 8.15
C THR A 7 8.92 -4.20 9.23
N VAL A 8 10.20 -4.58 9.16
CA VAL A 8 11.23 -4.11 10.09
C VAL A 8 11.46 -2.61 9.92
N LEU A 9 11.48 -2.09 8.69
CA LEU A 9 11.62 -0.66 8.40
C LEU A 9 10.47 0.13 9.03
N PHE A 10 9.22 -0.27 8.81
CA PHE A 10 8.05 0.42 9.39
C PHE A 10 8.08 0.41 10.92
N ILE A 11 8.38 -0.72 11.55
CA ILE A 11 8.47 -0.82 13.02
C ILE A 11 9.60 0.06 13.56
N THR A 12 10.78 0.00 12.94
CA THR A 12 11.96 0.74 13.43
C THR A 12 11.84 2.24 13.19
N LEU A 13 11.27 2.66 12.06
CA LEU A 13 10.97 4.06 11.76
C LEU A 13 9.87 4.60 12.68
N ALA A 14 8.85 3.81 13.01
CA ALA A 14 7.84 4.18 14.01
C ALA A 14 8.47 4.36 15.39
N LEU A 15 9.29 3.41 15.86
CA LEU A 15 10.02 3.53 17.12
C LEU A 15 10.91 4.78 17.14
N PHE A 16 11.67 5.01 16.06
CA PHE A 16 12.55 6.16 15.92
C PHE A 16 11.76 7.48 15.98
N THR A 17 10.64 7.55 15.26
CA THR A 17 9.71 8.71 15.27
C THR A 17 9.12 8.93 16.66
N GLY A 18 8.65 7.87 17.32
CA GLY A 18 8.09 7.90 18.66
C GLY A 18 9.06 8.41 19.73
N ILE A 19 10.34 8.03 19.64
CA ILE A 19 11.40 8.55 20.51
C ILE A 19 11.49 10.07 20.37
N HIS A 20 11.56 10.58 19.14
CA HIS A 20 11.72 12.00 18.88
C HIS A 20 10.48 12.82 19.24
N ILE A 21 9.26 12.30 19.01
CA ILE A 21 8.02 12.94 19.46
C ILE A 21 8.00 13.03 20.99
N LEU A 22 8.31 11.94 21.69
CA LEU A 22 8.33 11.95 23.14
C LEU A 22 9.42 12.86 23.70
N GLU A 23 10.58 12.97 23.04
CA GLU A 23 11.65 13.91 23.41
C GLU A 23 11.26 15.39 23.27
N ALA A 24 10.32 15.71 22.38
CA ALA A 24 9.74 17.04 22.26
C ALA A 24 8.68 17.35 23.34
N VAL A 25 8.11 16.30 23.95
CA VAL A 25 7.10 16.42 25.02
C VAL A 25 7.79 16.63 26.39
N PRO A 26 7.32 17.57 27.24
CA PRO A 26 7.87 17.79 28.57
C PRO A 26 7.88 16.53 29.45
N ASN A 27 8.91 16.36 30.28
CA ASN A 27 9.11 15.19 31.12
C ASN A 27 7.93 14.91 32.07
N GLU A 28 7.23 15.95 32.50
CA GLU A 28 6.11 15.90 33.44
C GLU A 28 4.81 15.42 32.79
N GLN A 29 4.74 15.45 31.45
CA GLN A 29 3.56 15.08 30.64
C GLN A 29 3.65 13.67 30.06
N ARG A 30 4.78 12.97 30.24
CA ARG A 30 5.00 11.61 29.74
C ARG A 30 5.27 10.62 30.88
N PRO A 31 5.00 9.31 30.69
CA PRO A 31 5.42 8.30 31.65
C PRO A 31 6.95 8.32 31.79
N LYS A 32 7.48 7.78 32.89
CA LYS A 32 8.94 7.67 33.07
C LYS A 32 9.41 6.64 32.04
N LEU A 33 10.38 6.99 31.21
CA LEU A 33 10.88 6.09 30.16
C LEU A 33 12.28 5.62 30.52
N ARG A 34 12.59 4.34 30.26
CA ARG A 34 13.95 3.80 30.28
C ARG A 34 14.29 3.26 28.91
N ILE A 35 14.73 4.17 28.06
CA ILE A 35 15.20 3.86 26.72
C ILE A 35 16.70 3.53 26.81
N PRO A 36 17.15 2.34 26.38
CA PRO A 36 18.56 2.01 26.34
C PRO A 36 19.34 3.00 25.47
N LYS A 37 20.52 3.43 25.93
CA LYS A 37 21.34 4.43 25.22
C LYS A 37 21.73 4.01 23.81
N PHE A 38 21.89 2.70 23.56
CA PHE A 38 22.26 2.15 22.26
C PHE A 38 21.07 2.04 21.30
N LEU A 39 19.82 2.12 21.79
CA LEU A 39 18.64 1.80 20.97
C LEU A 39 18.54 2.70 19.75
N LEU A 40 18.79 4.00 19.89
CA LEU A 40 18.67 4.94 18.77
C LEU A 40 19.65 4.62 17.64
N SER A 41 20.91 4.32 17.98
CA SER A 41 21.92 3.92 17.01
C SER A 41 21.62 2.54 16.40
N ALA A 42 21.08 1.61 17.19
CA ALA A 42 20.66 0.31 16.69
C ALA A 42 19.51 0.43 15.69
N LEU A 43 18.48 1.23 16.00
CA LEU A 43 17.38 1.53 15.08
C LEU A 43 17.88 2.15 13.79
N ALA A 44 18.83 3.09 13.87
CA ALA A 44 19.43 3.72 12.69
C ALA A 44 20.11 2.69 11.76
N ILE A 45 20.95 1.81 12.32
CA ILE A 45 21.61 0.75 11.54
C ILE A 45 20.58 -0.19 10.91
N VAL A 46 19.60 -0.63 11.70
CA VAL A 46 18.56 -1.54 11.19
C VAL A 46 17.74 -0.88 10.09
N MET A 47 17.37 0.39 10.23
CA MET A 47 16.65 1.12 9.17
C MET A 47 17.46 1.19 7.88
N ILE A 48 18.77 1.54 7.95
CA ILE A 48 19.64 1.58 6.76
C ILE A 48 19.66 0.22 6.06
N VAL A 49 19.92 -0.85 6.81
CA VAL A 49 19.97 -2.21 6.25
C VAL A 49 18.62 -2.60 5.66
N ALA A 50 17.53 -2.40 6.40
CA ALA A 50 16.19 -2.77 5.97
C ALA A 50 15.75 -2.00 4.71
N SER A 51 16.02 -0.70 4.62
CA SER A 51 15.70 0.11 3.44
C SER A 51 16.60 -0.19 2.23
N PHE A 52 17.78 -0.76 2.45
CA PHE A 52 18.71 -1.10 1.37
C PHE A 52 18.42 -2.45 0.72
N ILE A 53 17.83 -3.40 1.46
CA ILE A 53 17.54 -4.76 0.96
C ILE A 53 16.74 -4.77 -0.37
N PRO A 54 15.64 -4.02 -0.54
CA PRO A 54 14.92 -4.01 -1.81
C PRO A 54 15.80 -3.57 -2.99
N ILE A 55 16.60 -2.51 -2.80
CA ILE A 55 17.50 -1.96 -3.82
C ILE A 55 18.59 -2.98 -4.18
N ALA A 56 19.18 -3.63 -3.17
CA ALA A 56 20.22 -4.64 -3.39
C ALA A 56 19.69 -5.83 -4.20
N LEU A 57 18.47 -6.27 -3.94
CA LEU A 57 17.85 -7.39 -4.65
C LEU A 57 17.52 -7.02 -6.10
N ILE A 58 16.98 -5.82 -6.34
CA ILE A 58 16.74 -5.32 -7.71
C ILE A 58 18.06 -5.21 -8.47
N ALA A 59 19.10 -4.65 -7.85
CA ALA A 59 20.41 -4.53 -8.47
C ALA A 59 21.06 -5.90 -8.75
N GLU A 60 20.90 -6.88 -7.86
CA GLU A 60 21.39 -8.24 -8.06
C GLU A 60 20.66 -8.94 -9.20
N GLN A 61 19.33 -8.85 -9.24
CA GLN A 61 18.52 -9.44 -10.32
C GLN A 61 18.86 -8.82 -11.67
N THR A 62 18.94 -7.50 -11.73
CA THR A 62 19.26 -6.77 -12.97
C THR A 62 20.68 -7.11 -13.46
N ALA A 63 21.67 -7.14 -12.57
CA ALA A 63 23.04 -7.50 -12.92
C ALA A 63 23.16 -8.92 -13.48
N ASN A 64 22.39 -9.87 -12.94
CA ASN A 64 22.36 -11.25 -13.44
C ASN A 64 21.67 -11.35 -14.81
N LEU A 65 20.65 -10.53 -15.07
CA LEU A 65 19.93 -10.51 -16.35
C LEU A 65 20.74 -9.84 -17.46
N SER A 66 21.46 -8.75 -17.15
CA SER A 66 22.19 -7.95 -18.13
C SER A 66 23.68 -8.35 -18.28
N ASP A 67 24.16 -9.37 -17.56
CA ASP A 67 25.56 -9.78 -17.45
C ASP A 67 26.54 -8.62 -17.13
N GLU A 68 26.05 -7.59 -16.42
CA GLU A 68 26.84 -6.42 -16.02
C GLU A 68 27.39 -6.58 -14.59
N PRO A 69 28.54 -5.98 -14.25
CA PRO A 69 29.07 -6.05 -12.89
C PRO A 69 28.08 -5.45 -11.87
N PHE A 70 27.75 -6.22 -10.83
CA PHE A 70 26.83 -5.81 -9.75
C PHE A 70 27.09 -4.39 -9.21
N ILE A 71 28.35 -3.98 -9.06
CA ILE A 71 28.69 -2.65 -8.54
C ILE A 71 28.27 -1.53 -9.49
N ALA A 72 28.34 -1.75 -10.80
CA ALA A 72 27.90 -0.77 -11.80
C ALA A 72 26.37 -0.62 -11.76
N VAL A 73 25.65 -1.74 -11.80
CA VAL A 73 24.18 -1.76 -11.70
C VAL A 73 23.69 -1.18 -10.37
N LEU A 74 24.33 -1.53 -9.25
CA LEU A 74 23.99 -0.96 -7.93
C LEU A 74 24.20 0.56 -7.90
N ALA A 75 25.26 1.07 -8.53
CA ALA A 75 25.50 2.51 -8.59
C ALA A 75 24.39 3.21 -9.40
N SER A 76 24.03 2.68 -10.57
CA SER A 76 22.90 3.19 -11.37
C SER A 76 21.59 3.11 -10.56
N SER A 77 21.26 1.95 -9.97
CA SER A 77 20.09 1.75 -9.11
C SER A 77 20.00 2.76 -7.96
N LEU A 78 21.13 3.16 -7.37
CA LEU A 78 21.17 4.11 -6.27
C LEU A 78 20.99 5.58 -6.68
N PHE A 79 21.50 5.98 -7.85
CA PHE A 79 21.59 7.39 -8.23
C PHE A 79 20.66 7.79 -9.37
N GLU A 80 20.25 6.86 -10.22
CA GLU A 80 19.42 7.13 -11.40
C GLU A 80 17.94 6.80 -11.14
N PHE A 81 17.66 5.79 -10.32
CA PHE A 81 16.30 5.36 -10.03
C PHE A 81 15.72 6.01 -8.77
N THR A 82 14.41 6.30 -8.81
CA THR A 82 13.63 6.92 -7.72
C THR A 82 13.78 6.17 -6.38
N ILE A 83 13.80 4.84 -6.41
CA ILE A 83 13.95 4.02 -5.20
C ILE A 83 15.31 4.22 -4.52
N GLY A 84 16.38 4.30 -5.32
CA GLY A 84 17.74 4.57 -4.85
C GLY A 84 17.91 5.99 -4.31
N GLN A 85 17.41 6.98 -5.05
CA GLN A 85 17.43 8.38 -4.63
C GLN A 85 16.67 8.59 -3.32
N GLY A 86 15.52 7.92 -3.16
CA GLY A 86 14.75 7.89 -1.92
C GLY A 86 15.55 7.33 -0.74
N PHE A 87 16.29 6.23 -0.93
CA PHE A 87 17.19 5.67 0.07
C PHE A 87 18.34 6.63 0.44
N VAL A 88 19.00 7.24 -0.55
CA VAL A 88 20.06 8.22 -0.31
C VAL A 88 19.53 9.40 0.50
N ALA A 89 18.39 9.97 0.11
CA ALA A 89 17.74 11.05 0.83
C ALA A 89 17.38 10.64 2.27
N PHE A 90 16.85 9.43 2.47
CA PHE A 90 16.56 8.88 3.79
C PHE A 90 17.81 8.83 4.68
N VAL A 91 18.93 8.32 4.15
CA VAL A 91 20.21 8.25 4.87
C VAL A 91 20.76 9.66 5.18
N CYS A 92 20.67 10.60 4.23
CA CYS A 92 21.06 11.99 4.46
C CYS A 92 20.27 12.62 5.60
N PHE A 93 18.94 12.48 5.62
CA PHE A 93 18.11 12.98 6.71
C PHE A 93 18.40 12.29 8.04
N LEU A 94 18.67 11.00 8.04
CA LEU A 94 19.11 10.26 9.23
C LEU A 94 20.43 10.83 9.79
N ILE A 95 21.41 11.12 8.93
CA ILE A 95 22.67 11.79 9.33
C ILE A 95 22.37 13.17 9.91
N ILE A 96 21.49 13.95 9.28
CA ILE A 96 21.06 15.27 9.78
C ILE A 96 20.43 15.13 11.17
N VAL A 97 19.62 14.10 11.44
CA VAL A 97 19.09 13.85 12.80
C VAL A 97 20.25 13.73 13.80
N PHE A 98 21.25 12.88 13.52
CA PHE A 98 22.38 12.69 14.45
C PHE A 98 23.23 13.95 14.62
N VAL A 99 23.50 14.70 13.55
CA VAL A 99 24.21 15.99 13.62
C VAL A 99 23.41 17.01 14.44
N ALA A 100 22.10 17.15 14.16
CA ALA A 100 21.22 18.07 14.85
C ALA A 100 21.13 17.76 16.36
N ARG A 101 21.21 16.49 16.76
CA ARG A 101 21.22 16.08 18.19
C ARG A 101 22.38 16.71 18.98
N PHE A 102 23.53 16.97 18.35
CA PHE A 102 24.63 17.69 19.01
C PHE A 102 24.27 19.15 19.25
N THR A 103 23.56 19.80 18.32
CA THR A 103 23.20 21.22 18.42
C THR A 103 22.13 21.50 19.48
N VAL A 104 21.21 20.56 19.70
CA VAL A 104 20.12 20.69 20.67
C VAL A 104 20.46 20.11 22.04
N LYS A 105 21.68 19.59 22.23
CA LYS A 105 22.13 19.00 23.50
C LYS A 105 22.01 20.02 24.64
N GLY A 106 21.33 19.64 25.72
CA GLY A 106 21.07 20.50 26.88
C GLY A 106 19.96 21.55 26.70
N ARG A 107 19.39 21.69 25.50
CA ARG A 107 18.26 22.59 25.21
C ARG A 107 16.97 21.79 25.08
N GLU A 108 16.28 21.51 26.20
CA GLU A 108 15.06 20.68 26.18
C GLU A 108 14.01 21.19 25.20
N LYS A 109 13.76 22.51 25.18
CA LYS A 109 12.84 23.16 24.23
C LYS A 109 13.33 23.11 22.78
N GLY A 110 14.59 22.83 22.51
CA GLY A 110 15.10 22.72 21.13
C GLY A 110 14.87 21.34 20.51
N ARG A 111 14.49 20.32 21.29
CA ARG A 111 14.38 18.94 20.82
C ARG A 111 13.27 18.73 19.77
N PHE A 112 12.24 19.58 19.74
CA PHE A 112 11.22 19.50 18.69
C PHE A 112 11.80 19.73 17.28
N LEU A 113 12.93 20.43 17.15
CA LEU A 113 13.58 20.64 15.86
C LEU A 113 14.09 19.34 15.24
N LEU A 114 14.29 18.29 16.04
CA LEU A 114 14.66 16.97 15.52
C LEU A 114 13.53 16.29 14.74
N LEU A 115 12.28 16.75 14.90
CA LEU A 115 11.14 16.23 14.14
C LEU A 115 11.21 16.62 12.66
N LEU A 116 11.87 17.73 12.31
CA LEU A 116 12.00 18.19 10.93
C LEU A 116 12.80 17.20 10.06
N PRO A 117 14.05 16.80 10.42
CA PRO A 117 14.76 15.80 9.66
C PRO A 117 14.14 14.40 9.77
N VAL A 118 13.44 14.06 10.87
CA VAL A 118 12.64 12.83 10.95
C VAL A 118 11.50 12.84 9.92
N PHE A 119 10.80 13.96 9.77
CA PHE A 119 9.79 14.12 8.72
C PHE A 119 10.43 14.04 7.32
N GLY A 120 11.63 14.59 7.14
CA GLY A 120 12.43 14.42 5.92
C GLY A 120 12.69 12.94 5.56
N MET A 121 12.95 12.09 6.55
CA MET A 121 13.06 10.63 6.32
C MET A 121 11.75 10.04 5.79
N ILE A 122 10.60 10.47 6.35
CA ILE A 122 9.27 10.01 5.92
C ILE A 122 8.96 10.51 4.50
N LEU A 123 9.32 11.75 4.17
CA LEU A 123 9.21 12.29 2.80
C LEU A 123 10.02 11.47 1.80
N ALA A 124 11.26 11.09 2.17
CA ALA A 124 12.15 10.29 1.35
C ALA A 124 11.60 8.87 1.11
N THR A 125 11.09 8.20 2.15
CA THR A 125 10.43 6.89 2.00
C THR A 125 9.14 6.99 1.21
N GLY A 126 8.39 8.09 1.33
CA GLY A 126 7.18 8.31 0.55
C GLY A 126 7.46 8.52 -0.94
N TRP A 127 8.61 9.12 -1.26
CA TRP A 127 8.99 9.46 -2.63
C TRP A 127 9.22 8.21 -3.49
N SER A 128 9.72 7.14 -2.88
CA SER A 128 9.96 5.85 -3.52
C SER A 128 8.76 4.88 -3.45
N SER A 129 7.55 5.37 -3.22
CA SER A 129 6.36 4.52 -3.04
C SER A 129 5.55 4.35 -4.32
N HIS A 130 4.82 3.24 -4.46
CA HIS A 130 3.86 3.05 -5.57
C HIS A 130 2.89 4.22 -5.73
N ALA A 131 2.36 4.75 -4.62
CA ALA A 131 1.46 5.89 -4.67
C ALA A 131 2.12 7.14 -5.30
N ALA A 132 3.44 7.31 -5.12
CA ALA A 132 4.18 8.44 -5.65
C ALA A 132 4.53 8.29 -7.13
N SER A 133 4.70 7.07 -7.64
CA SER A 133 4.90 6.84 -9.07
C SER A 133 3.64 7.08 -9.89
N MET A 134 2.46 7.05 -9.27
CA MET A 134 1.19 7.27 -9.97
C MET A 134 0.82 8.74 -10.14
N SER A 135 1.02 9.54 -9.11
CA SER A 135 0.68 10.97 -9.13
C SER A 135 1.28 11.72 -7.96
N ASP A 136 1.41 13.04 -8.12
CA ASP A 136 1.74 13.96 -7.02
C ASP A 136 0.74 13.85 -5.87
N GLN A 137 -0.55 13.64 -6.17
CA GLN A 137 -1.59 13.48 -5.17
C GLN A 137 -1.42 12.17 -4.39
N GLY A 138 -1.05 11.08 -5.06
CA GLY A 138 -0.74 9.81 -4.44
C GLY A 138 0.47 9.93 -3.50
N TYR A 139 1.52 10.66 -3.89
CA TYR A 139 2.63 10.99 -3.00
C TYR A 139 2.18 11.73 -1.74
N ILE A 140 1.37 12.79 -1.89
CA ILE A 140 0.87 13.59 -0.77
C ILE A 140 0.05 12.73 0.20
N PHE A 141 -0.90 11.94 -0.33
CA PHE A 141 -1.72 11.07 0.52
C PHE A 141 -0.87 10.03 1.25
N ASN A 142 0.10 9.42 0.57
CA ASN A 142 1.00 8.46 1.19
C ASN A 142 1.85 9.09 2.30
N VAL A 143 2.43 10.28 2.08
CA VAL A 143 3.18 11.00 3.11
C VAL A 143 2.32 11.32 4.33
N ILE A 144 1.08 11.80 4.13
CA ILE A 144 0.15 12.07 5.24
C ILE A 144 -0.20 10.77 5.97
N HIS A 145 -0.49 9.70 5.23
CA HIS A 145 -0.83 8.38 5.77
C HIS A 145 0.31 7.83 6.63
N MET A 146 1.52 7.78 6.07
CA MET A 146 2.71 7.24 6.73
C MET A 146 3.12 8.10 7.93
N THR A 147 3.13 9.43 7.79
CA THR A 147 3.41 10.34 8.93
C THR A 147 2.46 10.08 10.08
N SER A 148 1.16 9.95 9.79
CA SER A 148 0.12 9.72 10.80
C SER A 148 0.28 8.35 11.46
N ALA A 149 0.49 7.30 10.67
CA ALA A 149 0.68 5.94 11.14
C ALA A 149 1.93 5.80 12.03
N LEU A 150 3.08 6.30 11.57
CA LEU A 150 4.36 6.22 12.29
C LEU A 150 4.36 7.07 13.57
N SER A 151 3.74 8.24 13.53
CA SER A 151 3.67 9.14 14.69
C SER A 151 2.78 8.59 15.79
N TRP A 152 1.60 8.07 15.45
CA TRP A 152 0.67 7.47 16.41
C TRP A 152 1.23 6.18 17.00
N SER A 153 1.60 5.21 16.14
CA SER A 153 2.13 3.91 16.57
C SER A 153 3.47 4.05 17.29
N GLY A 154 4.35 4.95 16.84
CA GLY A 154 5.64 5.19 17.45
C GLY A 154 5.54 5.64 18.92
N VAL A 155 4.68 6.61 19.20
CA VAL A 155 4.43 7.05 20.58
C VAL A 155 3.87 5.90 21.43
N LEU A 156 2.94 5.10 20.88
CA LEU A 156 2.40 3.92 21.56
C LEU A 156 3.49 2.89 21.86
N PHE A 157 4.32 2.52 20.90
CA PHE A 157 5.41 1.55 21.07
C PHE A 157 6.36 1.96 22.17
N ILE A 158 6.80 3.23 22.17
CA ILE A 158 7.73 3.70 23.19
C ILE A 158 7.04 3.78 24.56
N ALA A 159 5.83 4.32 24.63
CA ALA A 159 5.09 4.41 25.88
C ALA A 159 4.74 3.02 26.46
N SER A 160 4.42 2.03 25.63
CA SER A 160 3.99 0.70 26.07
C SER A 160 5.17 -0.16 26.54
N PHE A 161 6.27 -0.18 25.78
CA PHE A 161 7.38 -1.09 26.05
C PHE A 161 8.44 -0.50 26.96
N PHE A 162 8.68 0.82 26.92
CA PHE A 162 9.78 1.46 27.63
C PHE A 162 9.38 2.29 28.86
N SER A 163 8.09 2.36 29.19
CA SER A 163 7.66 3.02 30.43
C SER A 163 8.05 2.23 31.68
N ILE A 164 8.38 2.93 32.76
CA ILE A 164 8.66 2.37 34.08
C ILE A 164 7.72 3.01 35.09
N GLY A 165 7.06 2.16 35.87
CA GLY A 165 6.08 2.56 36.86
C GLY A 165 4.71 2.84 36.25
N GLU A 166 3.79 3.25 37.11
CA GLU A 166 2.41 3.57 36.74
C GLU A 166 2.07 5.04 37.04
N ASP A 167 3.09 5.91 37.10
CA ASP A 167 2.94 7.33 37.37
C ASP A 167 2.76 8.14 36.07
N ARG A 168 2.08 9.30 36.18
CA ARG A 168 1.85 10.27 35.09
C ARG A 168 1.01 9.81 33.88
N TRP A 169 0.43 8.61 33.87
CA TRP A 169 -0.47 8.16 32.79
C TRP A 169 -1.62 9.11 32.49
N LEU A 170 -2.22 9.71 33.52
CA LEU A 170 -3.29 10.68 33.33
C LEU A 170 -2.83 11.90 32.51
N ARG A 171 -1.63 12.43 32.80
CA ARG A 171 -1.05 13.57 32.08
C ARG A 171 -0.66 13.18 30.65
N PHE A 172 -0.16 11.96 30.46
CA PHE A 172 0.08 11.40 29.14
C PHE A 172 -1.19 11.37 28.29
N PHE A 173 -2.28 10.81 28.81
CA PHE A 173 -3.58 10.79 28.10
C PHE A 173 -4.21 12.18 27.92
N GLN A 174 -3.74 13.24 28.57
CA GLN A 174 -4.29 14.59 28.33
C GLN A 174 -3.89 15.14 26.97
N TRP A 175 -2.64 14.95 26.56
CA TRP A 175 -2.15 15.40 25.25
C TRP A 175 -2.16 14.28 24.21
N PHE A 176 -1.90 13.04 24.62
CA PHE A 176 -1.80 11.92 23.68
C PHE A 176 -3.15 11.57 23.06
N THR A 177 -4.26 11.66 23.81
CA THR A 177 -5.59 11.37 23.26
C THR A 177 -5.99 12.30 22.10
N PRO A 178 -5.95 13.64 22.22
CA PRO A 178 -6.23 14.51 21.08
C PRO A 178 -5.22 14.32 19.95
N PHE A 179 -3.93 14.11 20.26
CA PHE A 179 -2.91 13.80 19.25
C PHE A 179 -3.23 12.52 18.45
N ALA A 180 -3.55 11.42 19.14
CA ALA A 180 -3.88 10.14 18.52
C ALA A 180 -5.15 10.24 17.68
N LEU A 181 -6.18 10.96 18.16
CA LEU A 181 -7.40 11.20 17.38
C LEU A 181 -7.11 11.98 16.09
N THR A 182 -6.25 13.00 16.14
CA THR A 182 -5.82 13.73 14.94
C THR A 182 -5.07 12.81 13.97
N MET A 183 -4.12 12.01 14.45
CA MET A 183 -3.38 11.08 13.59
C MET A 183 -4.30 10.03 12.97
N VAL A 184 -5.23 9.45 13.74
CA VAL A 184 -6.20 8.46 13.23
C VAL A 184 -7.13 9.09 12.19
N LEU A 185 -7.58 10.34 12.41
CA LEU A 185 -8.40 11.06 11.42
C LEU A 185 -7.62 11.31 10.13
N LEU A 186 -6.38 11.80 10.21
CA LEU A 186 -5.54 12.03 9.05
C LEU A 186 -5.27 10.73 8.29
N LEU A 187 -4.98 9.63 9.01
CA LEU A 187 -4.78 8.30 8.45
C LEU A 187 -6.02 7.79 7.72
N PHE A 188 -7.22 8.02 8.29
CA PHE A 188 -8.48 7.64 7.66
C PHE A 188 -8.75 8.43 6.38
N VAL A 189 -8.60 9.76 6.42
CA VAL A 189 -8.83 10.64 5.26
C VAL A 189 -7.83 10.35 4.15
N SER A 190 -6.54 10.27 4.46
CA SER A 190 -5.53 9.93 3.44
C SER A 190 -5.64 8.49 2.97
N GLY A 191 -6.09 7.57 3.84
CA GLY A 191 -6.37 6.19 3.47
C GLY A 191 -7.46 6.09 2.41
N ILE A 192 -8.59 6.81 2.58
CA ILE A 192 -9.65 6.88 1.55
C ILE A 192 -9.09 7.44 0.24
N GLY A 193 -8.34 8.55 0.31
CA GLY A 193 -7.71 9.14 -0.88
C GLY A 193 -6.73 8.20 -1.59
N MET A 194 -6.02 7.34 -0.85
CA MET A 194 -5.20 6.29 -1.45
C MET A 194 -6.04 5.19 -2.08
N VAL A 195 -7.13 4.74 -1.45
CA VAL A 195 -8.01 3.71 -2.05
C VAL A 195 -8.57 4.19 -3.39
N THR A 196 -9.01 5.45 -3.47
CA THR A 196 -9.55 5.99 -4.73
C THR A 196 -8.53 6.11 -5.86
N LEU A 197 -7.23 6.13 -5.55
CA LEU A 197 -6.16 6.21 -6.55
C LEU A 197 -5.58 4.83 -6.88
N ILE A 198 -5.40 4.00 -5.86
CA ILE A 198 -4.66 2.74 -5.98
C ILE A 198 -5.59 1.58 -6.30
N THR A 199 -6.80 1.57 -5.75
CA THR A 199 -7.79 0.50 -5.97
C THR A 199 -9.20 1.07 -6.23
N PRO A 200 -9.39 1.75 -7.38
CA PRO A 200 -10.68 2.34 -7.74
C PRO A 200 -11.78 1.27 -7.84
N GLU A 201 -11.47 0.07 -8.35
CA GLU A 201 -12.37 -1.08 -8.38
C GLU A 201 -12.34 -1.88 -7.07
N TYR A 202 -12.73 -1.23 -5.96
CA TYR A 202 -12.55 -1.79 -4.62
C TYR A 202 -13.15 -3.19 -4.43
N THR A 203 -14.35 -3.46 -4.96
CA THR A 203 -15.01 -4.77 -4.79
C THR A 203 -14.43 -5.82 -5.73
N ASN A 204 -14.16 -5.48 -7.00
CA ASN A 204 -13.50 -6.40 -7.93
C ASN A 204 -12.13 -6.81 -7.40
N SER A 205 -11.40 -5.89 -6.74
CA SER A 205 -10.08 -6.17 -6.18
C SER A 205 -10.08 -7.32 -5.18
N TRP A 206 -11.24 -7.72 -4.63
CA TRP A 206 -11.36 -8.89 -3.77
C TRP A 206 -10.99 -10.19 -4.50
N LEU A 207 -11.03 -10.25 -5.83
CA LEU A 207 -10.51 -11.40 -6.58
C LEU A 207 -8.98 -11.53 -6.43
N LEU A 208 -8.28 -10.42 -6.21
CA LEU A 208 -6.82 -10.38 -6.18
C LEU A 208 -6.26 -10.52 -4.75
N PRO A 209 -5.03 -11.05 -4.61
CA PRO A 209 -4.33 -11.06 -3.33
C PRO A 209 -4.26 -9.68 -2.66
N TYR A 210 -4.06 -8.62 -3.44
CA TYR A 210 -3.99 -7.24 -2.95
C TYR A 210 -5.27 -6.82 -2.23
N GLY A 211 -6.43 -6.95 -2.87
CA GLY A 211 -7.71 -6.54 -2.27
C GLY A 211 -8.09 -7.38 -1.06
N GLN A 212 -7.67 -8.64 -1.02
CA GLN A 212 -7.82 -9.50 0.17
C GLN A 212 -7.04 -8.96 1.37
N TRP A 213 -5.76 -8.61 1.20
CA TRP A 213 -4.96 -7.98 2.26
C TRP A 213 -5.46 -6.59 2.63
N GLN A 214 -5.95 -5.81 1.66
CA GLN A 214 -6.57 -4.51 1.89
C GLN A 214 -7.82 -4.64 2.77
N SER A 215 -8.70 -5.59 2.47
CA SER A 215 -9.90 -5.87 3.27
C SER A 215 -9.53 -6.29 4.71
N LEU A 216 -8.50 -7.13 4.85
CA LEU A 216 -7.97 -7.56 6.15
C LEU A 216 -7.42 -6.39 6.96
N LYS A 217 -6.70 -5.46 6.31
CA LYS A 217 -6.17 -4.24 6.92
C LYS A 217 -7.31 -3.36 7.44
N HIS A 218 -8.38 -3.17 6.67
CA HIS A 218 -9.56 -2.42 7.10
C HIS A 218 -10.25 -3.08 8.31
N LEU A 219 -10.43 -4.41 8.27
CA LEU A 219 -11.03 -5.17 9.38
C LEU A 219 -10.18 -5.14 10.66
N LEU A 220 -8.84 -5.15 10.54
CA LEU A 220 -7.93 -4.99 11.68
C LEU A 220 -8.01 -3.58 12.28
N PHE A 221 -8.23 -2.56 11.45
CA PHE A 221 -8.27 -1.17 11.88
C PHE A 221 -9.50 -0.82 12.72
N ILE A 222 -10.67 -1.41 12.41
CA ILE A 222 -11.92 -1.14 13.14
C ILE A 222 -11.78 -1.37 14.66
N PRO A 223 -11.45 -2.58 15.15
CA PRO A 223 -11.33 -2.81 16.59
C PRO A 223 -10.15 -2.04 17.19
N LEU A 224 -9.10 -1.75 16.42
CA LEU A 224 -7.96 -0.95 16.88
C LEU A 224 -8.39 0.49 17.22
N VAL A 225 -9.22 1.13 16.39
CA VAL A 225 -9.78 2.47 16.68
C VAL A 225 -10.62 2.44 17.95
N PHE A 226 -11.48 1.43 18.13
CA PHE A 226 -12.26 1.26 19.35
C PHE A 226 -11.37 1.00 20.59
N TYR A 227 -10.24 0.31 20.42
CA TYR A 227 -9.25 0.11 21.48
C TYR A 227 -8.65 1.47 21.90
N GLY A 228 -8.20 2.27 20.95
CA GLY A 228 -7.68 3.62 21.18
C GLY A 228 -8.72 4.52 21.87
N PHE A 229 -9.99 4.45 21.46
CA PHE A 229 -11.09 5.18 22.10
C PHE A 229 -11.29 4.74 23.56
N ALA A 230 -11.26 3.44 23.84
CA ALA A 230 -11.35 2.92 25.20
C ALA A 230 -10.20 3.44 26.09
N HIS A 231 -8.99 3.58 25.56
CA HIS A 231 -7.89 4.22 26.28
C HIS A 231 -8.09 5.72 26.48
N GLY A 232 -8.46 6.44 25.43
CA GLY A 232 -8.60 7.90 25.47
C GLY A 232 -9.67 8.39 26.46
N PHE A 233 -10.78 7.66 26.57
CA PHE A 233 -11.94 8.10 27.35
C PHE A 233 -12.20 7.22 28.58
N ILE A 234 -12.27 5.89 28.43
CA ILE A 234 -12.65 4.98 29.52
C ILE A 234 -11.51 4.85 30.52
N MET A 235 -10.28 4.59 30.06
CA MET A 235 -9.11 4.49 30.94
C MET A 235 -8.83 5.82 31.65
N LYS A 236 -8.89 6.94 30.92
CA LYS A 236 -8.73 8.29 31.48
C LYS A 236 -9.75 8.58 32.59
N LYS A 237 -11.03 8.28 32.38
CA LYS A 237 -12.09 8.44 33.39
C LYS A 237 -11.83 7.60 34.65
N ARG A 238 -11.28 6.40 34.49
CA ARG A 238 -10.97 5.49 35.61
C ARG A 238 -9.78 5.97 36.43
N LEU A 239 -8.73 6.45 35.77
CA LEU A 239 -7.55 6.99 36.42
C LEU A 239 -7.89 8.27 37.23
N ASN A 240 -8.92 9.00 36.84
CA ASN A 240 -9.43 10.17 37.57
C ASN A 240 -10.23 9.83 38.84
N ASP A 241 -10.78 8.61 38.98
CA ASP A 241 -11.56 8.21 40.16
C ASP A 241 -11.12 6.82 40.69
N PRO A 242 -9.96 6.75 41.37
CA PRO A 242 -9.42 5.48 41.85
C PRO A 242 -10.29 4.80 42.90
N LEU A 243 -11.08 5.57 43.66
CA LEU A 243 -11.96 5.07 44.72
C LEU A 243 -13.12 4.26 44.15
N LYS A 244 -13.71 4.73 43.03
CA LYS A 244 -14.83 4.05 42.36
C LYS A 244 -14.40 2.84 41.55
N TYR A 245 -13.25 2.92 40.86
CA TYR A 245 -12.87 1.91 39.87
C TYR A 245 -11.83 0.89 40.39
N GLY A 246 -11.11 1.22 41.45
CA GLY A 246 -10.06 0.40 42.05
C GLY A 246 -8.71 0.51 41.32
N ASN A 247 -7.61 0.38 42.06
CA ASN A 247 -6.26 0.68 41.58
C ASN A 247 -5.55 -0.49 40.87
N LYS A 248 -6.29 -1.46 40.32
CA LYS A 248 -5.73 -2.76 39.91
C LYS A 248 -5.25 -2.84 38.45
N ARG A 249 -5.53 -1.86 37.59
CA ARG A 249 -5.14 -1.92 36.17
C ARG A 249 -3.95 -1.03 35.85
N LYS A 250 -2.98 -1.63 35.18
CA LYS A 250 -1.75 -1.03 34.68
C LYS A 250 -1.97 -0.63 33.21
N PRO A 251 -2.10 0.67 32.87
CA PRO A 251 -2.26 1.13 31.49
C PRO A 251 -1.19 0.58 30.55
N ARG A 252 0.03 0.40 31.04
CA ARG A 252 1.16 -0.15 30.29
C ARG A 252 0.82 -1.45 29.54
N PHE A 253 0.29 -2.45 30.24
CA PHE A 253 0.03 -3.76 29.65
C PHE A 253 -1.05 -3.68 28.55
N SER A 254 -2.05 -2.83 28.76
CA SER A 254 -3.10 -2.60 27.76
C SER A 254 -2.55 -1.98 26.48
N LEU A 255 -1.70 -0.95 26.63
CA LEU A 255 -1.01 -0.32 25.50
C LEU A 255 -0.05 -1.29 24.79
N GLN A 256 0.55 -2.25 25.50
CA GLN A 256 1.36 -3.30 24.86
C GLN A 256 0.53 -4.17 23.93
N MET A 257 -0.69 -4.55 24.34
CA MET A 257 -1.59 -5.34 23.50
C MET A 257 -2.04 -4.55 22.26
N GLU A 258 -2.35 -3.25 22.40
CA GLU A 258 -2.64 -2.36 21.26
C GLU A 258 -1.45 -2.28 20.29
N SER A 259 -0.25 -2.08 20.83
CA SER A 259 0.99 -2.09 20.05
C SER A 259 1.24 -3.41 19.31
N MET A 260 0.91 -4.56 19.90
CA MET A 260 1.04 -5.85 19.21
C MET A 260 0.12 -5.95 17.98
N VAL A 261 -1.09 -5.37 18.03
CA VAL A 261 -2.00 -5.33 16.89
C VAL A 261 -1.44 -4.42 15.79
N LEU A 262 -0.84 -3.27 16.15
CA LEU A 262 -0.18 -2.38 15.19
C LEU A 262 0.99 -3.06 14.46
N VAL A 263 1.73 -3.95 15.12
CA VAL A 263 2.78 -4.77 14.46
C VAL A 263 2.17 -5.67 13.38
N VAL A 264 1.00 -6.27 13.65
CA VAL A 264 0.28 -7.07 12.64
C VAL A 264 -0.20 -6.18 11.49
N VAL A 265 -0.69 -4.98 11.77
CA VAL A 265 -1.09 -4.00 10.73
C VAL A 265 0.09 -3.60 9.84
N PHE A 266 1.28 -3.40 10.42
CA PHE A 266 2.50 -3.14 9.64
C PHE A 266 2.91 -4.33 8.79
N LEU A 267 2.85 -5.56 9.32
CA LEU A 267 3.11 -6.76 8.53
C LEU A 267 2.15 -6.86 7.34
N VAL A 268 0.84 -6.69 7.54
CA VAL A 268 -0.15 -6.69 6.45
C VAL A 268 0.15 -5.60 5.43
N THR A 269 0.49 -4.40 5.90
CA THR A 269 0.84 -3.28 5.01
C THR A 269 2.12 -3.57 4.21
N SER A 270 3.12 -4.25 4.80
CA SER A 270 4.33 -4.67 4.09
C SER A 270 4.10 -5.81 3.11
N ILE A 271 3.10 -6.67 3.31
CA ILE A 271 2.70 -7.67 2.31
C ILE A 271 2.05 -6.97 1.12
N MET A 272 1.13 -6.02 1.37
CA MET A 272 0.49 -5.24 0.31
C MET A 272 1.48 -4.39 -0.48
N ALA A 273 2.52 -3.86 0.16
CA ALA A 273 3.52 -3.03 -0.49
C ALA A 273 4.41 -3.79 -1.49
N GLU A 274 4.39 -5.12 -1.48
CA GLU A 274 5.11 -6.00 -2.42
C GLU A 274 4.20 -6.59 -3.49
N GLN A 275 2.94 -6.16 -3.53
CA GLN A 275 1.97 -6.63 -4.51
C GLN A 275 1.66 -5.51 -5.48
N GLU A 276 1.42 -5.89 -6.72
CA GLU A 276 0.97 -4.94 -7.74
C GLU A 276 -0.38 -4.36 -7.33
N PRO A 277 -0.49 -3.02 -7.27
CA PRO A 277 -1.75 -2.38 -6.96
C PRO A 277 -2.74 -2.58 -8.12
N PRO A 278 -3.95 -3.09 -7.85
CA PRO A 278 -4.92 -3.35 -8.92
C PRO A 278 -5.69 -2.09 -9.26
N HIS A 279 -5.22 -1.39 -10.28
CA HIS A 279 -5.93 -0.27 -10.90
C HIS A 279 -7.12 -0.79 -11.70
N GLU A 280 -6.84 -1.74 -12.60
CA GLU A 280 -7.82 -2.49 -13.37
C GLU A 280 -7.70 -3.97 -13.01
N VAL A 281 -8.75 -4.51 -12.42
CA VAL A 281 -8.68 -5.86 -11.83
C VAL A 281 -8.62 -6.93 -12.91
N ALA A 282 -9.36 -6.74 -14.00
CA ALA A 282 -9.38 -7.67 -15.13
C ALA A 282 -7.99 -7.82 -15.75
N GLN A 283 -7.30 -6.73 -16.06
CA GLN A 283 -5.93 -6.74 -16.57
C GLN A 283 -4.96 -7.40 -15.58
N THR A 284 -5.06 -7.07 -14.29
CA THR A 284 -4.18 -7.65 -13.26
C THR A 284 -4.36 -9.18 -13.15
N LEU A 285 -5.57 -9.70 -13.40
CA LEU A 285 -5.87 -11.13 -13.37
C LEU A 285 -5.25 -11.91 -14.54
N GLU A 286 -4.78 -11.25 -15.60
CA GLU A 286 -4.05 -11.91 -16.69
C GLU A 286 -2.66 -12.38 -16.24
N PHE A 287 -2.03 -11.62 -15.34
CA PHE A 287 -0.68 -11.88 -14.84
C PHE A 287 -0.65 -12.44 -13.40
N THR A 288 -1.77 -12.34 -12.67
CA THR A 288 -1.87 -12.75 -11.28
C THR A 288 -2.99 -13.76 -11.05
N GLU A 289 -2.67 -14.87 -10.39
CA GLU A 289 -3.68 -15.85 -9.98
C GLU A 289 -4.74 -15.25 -9.03
N VAL A 290 -6.00 -15.65 -9.23
CA VAL A 290 -7.10 -15.35 -8.30
C VAL A 290 -6.72 -15.83 -6.90
N SER A 291 -6.98 -14.99 -5.90
CA SER A 291 -6.70 -15.31 -4.51
C SER A 291 -7.40 -16.61 -4.09
N GLY A 292 -6.68 -17.49 -3.40
CA GLY A 292 -7.23 -18.76 -2.91
C GLY A 292 -8.46 -18.64 -1.99
N PHE A 293 -8.67 -17.47 -1.35
CA PHE A 293 -9.90 -17.20 -0.60
C PHE A 293 -11.06 -16.78 -1.50
N ALA A 294 -10.76 -15.98 -2.53
CA ALA A 294 -11.74 -15.53 -3.50
C ALA A 294 -12.22 -16.70 -4.37
N SER A 295 -11.31 -17.57 -4.82
CA SER A 295 -11.66 -18.71 -5.67
C SER A 295 -12.59 -19.75 -5.03
N GLN A 296 -12.74 -19.72 -3.71
CA GLN A 296 -13.69 -20.57 -2.98
C GLN A 296 -15.04 -19.92 -2.76
N ALA A 297 -15.13 -18.60 -2.90
CA ALA A 297 -16.27 -17.79 -2.46
C ALA A 297 -16.94 -17.00 -3.59
N ILE A 298 -16.17 -16.60 -4.61
CA ILE A 298 -16.59 -15.77 -5.74
C ILE A 298 -16.37 -16.59 -7.00
N ALA A 299 -17.29 -16.49 -7.97
CA ALA A 299 -17.05 -17.06 -9.30
C ALA A 299 -15.79 -16.42 -9.91
N THR A 300 -14.90 -17.26 -10.46
CA THR A 300 -13.53 -16.86 -10.79
C THR A 300 -13.35 -16.27 -12.18
N ASP A 301 -14.31 -16.50 -13.07
CA ASP A 301 -14.25 -16.08 -14.46
C ASP A 301 -15.00 -14.75 -14.56
N LEU A 302 -14.32 -13.63 -14.27
CA LEU A 302 -14.89 -12.29 -14.41
C LEU A 302 -14.76 -11.86 -15.87
N LEU A 303 -15.87 -11.71 -16.58
CA LEU A 303 -15.88 -11.03 -17.88
C LEU A 303 -15.75 -9.51 -17.69
N SER A 304 -15.31 -8.77 -18.71
CA SER A 304 -15.16 -7.30 -18.62
C SER A 304 -16.47 -6.56 -18.32
N SER A 305 -17.63 -7.16 -18.61
CA SER A 305 -18.96 -6.63 -18.32
C SER A 305 -19.52 -7.05 -16.95
N GLU A 306 -18.75 -7.84 -16.19
CA GLU A 306 -19.13 -8.37 -14.89
C GLU A 306 -18.41 -7.65 -13.77
N THR A 307 -19.11 -7.46 -12.65
CA THR A 307 -18.55 -6.82 -11.47
C THR A 307 -18.83 -7.64 -10.23
N VAL A 308 -17.88 -7.61 -9.29
CA VAL A 308 -18.10 -8.19 -7.98
C VAL A 308 -18.99 -7.22 -7.20
N THR A 309 -20.21 -7.64 -6.90
CA THR A 309 -21.12 -6.91 -6.03
C THR A 309 -21.22 -7.59 -4.66
N TRP A 310 -21.80 -6.90 -3.69
CA TRP A 310 -22.05 -7.49 -2.37
C TRP A 310 -23.54 -7.47 -2.06
N SER A 311 -24.10 -8.65 -1.78
CA SER A 311 -25.51 -8.83 -1.46
C SER A 311 -25.71 -9.29 -0.01
N ALA A 312 -26.78 -8.79 0.62
CA ALA A 312 -27.15 -9.14 1.99
C ALA A 312 -27.91 -10.47 2.04
N ASN A 313 -27.24 -11.57 1.71
CA ASN A 313 -27.82 -12.90 1.82
C ASN A 313 -27.87 -13.40 3.28
N THR A 314 -28.60 -14.49 3.52
CA THR A 314 -28.83 -15.00 4.90
C THR A 314 -27.52 -15.36 5.63
N PRO A 315 -26.58 -16.11 5.04
CA PRO A 315 -25.27 -16.36 5.65
C PRO A 315 -24.53 -15.07 6.01
N ALA A 316 -24.41 -14.13 5.07
CA ALA A 316 -23.71 -12.86 5.28
C ALA A 316 -24.33 -12.05 6.43
N ILE A 317 -25.66 -11.95 6.51
CA ILE A 317 -26.36 -11.25 7.60
C ILE A 317 -26.07 -11.90 8.96
N LEU A 318 -26.10 -13.24 9.04
CA LEU A 318 -25.83 -13.95 10.30
C LEU A 318 -24.37 -13.76 10.74
N MET A 319 -23.42 -13.83 9.81
CA MET A 319 -22.00 -13.60 10.09
C MET A 319 -21.73 -12.14 10.48
N ALA A 320 -22.38 -11.17 9.82
CA ALA A 320 -22.32 -9.76 10.19
C ALA A 320 -22.82 -9.54 11.63
N GLY A 321 -23.96 -10.15 11.98
CA GLY A 321 -24.50 -10.11 13.35
C GLY A 321 -23.54 -10.70 14.38
N ALA A 322 -22.86 -11.80 14.04
CA ALA A 322 -21.83 -12.41 14.89
C ALA A 322 -20.59 -11.50 15.03
N ALA A 323 -20.09 -10.91 13.94
CA ALA A 323 -18.96 -9.99 13.95
C ALA A 323 -19.26 -8.74 14.81
N ILE A 324 -20.45 -8.14 14.66
CA ILE A 324 -20.89 -7.01 15.49
C ILE A 324 -20.97 -7.41 16.97
N THR A 325 -21.51 -8.59 17.26
CA THR A 325 -21.58 -9.11 18.63
C THR A 325 -20.18 -9.30 19.24
N ILE A 326 -19.23 -9.84 18.48
CA ILE A 326 -17.82 -9.98 18.88
C ILE A 326 -17.21 -8.61 19.15
N LEU A 327 -17.44 -7.62 18.29
CA LEU A 327 -16.94 -6.25 18.46
C LEU A 327 -17.53 -5.59 19.72
N VAL A 328 -18.82 -5.77 20.01
CA VAL A 328 -19.44 -5.28 21.24
C VAL A 328 -18.82 -5.95 22.47
N PHE A 329 -18.60 -7.27 22.45
CA PHE A 329 -17.91 -7.97 23.53
C PHE A 329 -16.45 -7.55 23.69
N PHE A 330 -15.75 -7.24 22.59
CA PHE A 330 -14.42 -6.67 22.62
C PHE A 330 -14.40 -5.32 23.34
N ILE A 331 -15.24 -4.37 22.92
CA ILE A 331 -15.35 -3.04 23.52
C ILE A 331 -15.71 -3.16 25.00
N TYR A 332 -16.66 -4.05 25.33
CA TYR A 332 -17.02 -4.34 26.71
C TYR A 332 -15.85 -4.95 27.50
N SER A 333 -15.08 -5.88 26.93
CA SER A 333 -13.94 -6.51 27.59
C SER A 333 -12.85 -5.50 27.93
N VAL A 334 -12.42 -4.69 26.95
CA VAL A 334 -11.44 -3.61 27.14
C VAL A 334 -11.99 -2.59 28.14
N GLY A 335 -13.26 -2.25 27.99
CA GLY A 335 -14.01 -1.31 28.80
C GLY A 335 -14.44 -1.82 30.16
N THR A 336 -14.17 -3.06 30.59
CA THR A 336 -14.55 -3.61 31.91
C THR A 336 -13.34 -4.16 32.68
N ARG A 337 -13.54 -5.09 33.63
CA ARG A 337 -12.50 -5.72 34.47
C ARG A 337 -11.92 -7.02 33.86
N ARG A 338 -12.33 -7.41 32.64
CA ARG A 338 -11.83 -8.59 31.88
C ARG A 338 -10.38 -8.46 31.39
N PRO A 339 -9.54 -9.50 31.46
CA PRO A 339 -8.11 -9.36 31.22
C PRO A 339 -7.77 -8.98 29.77
N PHE A 340 -6.77 -8.11 29.58
CA PHE A 340 -6.42 -7.55 28.26
C PHE A 340 -5.88 -8.58 27.26
N TRP A 341 -5.42 -9.75 27.71
CA TRP A 341 -4.98 -10.83 26.81
C TRP A 341 -6.12 -11.42 25.98
N LEU A 342 -7.39 -11.15 26.33
CA LEU A 342 -8.54 -11.51 25.49
C LEU A 342 -8.67 -10.60 24.25
N ALA A 343 -8.07 -9.42 24.24
CA ALA A 343 -8.21 -8.46 23.14
C ALA A 343 -7.76 -9.04 21.79
N PRO A 344 -6.56 -9.65 21.63
CA PRO A 344 -6.17 -10.27 20.37
C PRO A 344 -7.11 -11.37 19.91
N ILE A 345 -7.68 -12.15 20.83
CA ILE A 345 -8.62 -13.24 20.50
C ILE A 345 -9.88 -12.64 19.89
N TYR A 346 -10.46 -11.62 20.53
CA TYR A 346 -11.63 -10.94 19.99
C TYR A 346 -11.34 -10.27 18.64
N ILE A 347 -10.16 -9.66 18.47
CA ILE A 347 -9.76 -9.04 17.22
C ILE A 347 -9.62 -10.10 16.12
N ALA A 348 -8.94 -11.21 16.39
CA ALA A 348 -8.80 -12.30 15.42
C ALA A 348 -10.16 -12.89 15.03
N LEU A 349 -11.05 -13.12 15.99
CA LEU A 349 -12.41 -13.60 15.73
C LEU A 349 -13.23 -12.58 14.93
N PHE A 350 -13.12 -11.29 15.25
CA PHE A 350 -13.80 -10.22 14.52
C PHE A 350 -13.32 -10.16 13.07
N VAL A 351 -12.00 -10.17 12.86
CA VAL A 351 -11.39 -10.12 11.54
C VAL A 351 -11.77 -11.33 10.71
N PHE A 352 -11.68 -12.54 11.28
CA PHE A 352 -12.09 -13.76 10.59
C PHE A 352 -13.58 -13.75 10.21
N THR A 353 -14.46 -13.41 11.17
CA THR A 353 -15.92 -13.41 10.92
C THR A 353 -16.32 -12.28 9.97
N GLY A 354 -15.69 -11.12 10.08
CA GLY A 354 -15.93 -9.98 9.21
C GLY A 354 -15.45 -10.23 7.79
N HIS A 355 -14.29 -10.87 7.61
CA HIS A 355 -13.79 -11.26 6.30
C HIS A 355 -14.71 -12.29 5.64
N ALA A 356 -15.12 -13.31 6.39
CA ALA A 356 -16.08 -14.29 5.89
C ALA A 356 -17.47 -13.68 5.59
N THR A 357 -17.86 -12.59 6.27
CA THR A 357 -19.07 -11.81 5.92
C THR A 357 -18.93 -11.15 4.55
N LEU A 358 -17.75 -10.59 4.23
CA LEU A 358 -17.49 -10.02 2.91
C LEU A 358 -17.55 -11.10 1.84
N MET A 359 -16.80 -12.20 2.03
CA MET A 359 -16.71 -13.28 1.05
C MET A 359 -18.04 -14.00 0.82
N SER A 360 -18.83 -14.26 1.88
CA SER A 360 -20.11 -14.95 1.74
C SER A 360 -21.20 -14.12 1.08
N GLY A 361 -21.08 -12.79 1.09
CA GLY A 361 -22.01 -11.89 0.41
C GLY A 361 -21.54 -11.43 -0.96
N ALA A 362 -20.28 -11.73 -1.33
CA ALA A 362 -19.73 -11.38 -2.63
C ALA A 362 -20.28 -12.32 -3.71
N ASP A 363 -20.73 -11.76 -4.82
CA ASP A 363 -21.16 -12.51 -6.00
C ASP A 363 -20.76 -11.74 -7.26
N VAL A 364 -20.70 -12.45 -8.39
CA VAL A 364 -20.46 -11.83 -9.69
C VAL A 364 -21.80 -11.54 -10.33
N GLU A 365 -22.06 -10.26 -10.58
CA GLU A 365 -23.25 -9.83 -11.32
C GLU A 365 -22.80 -9.21 -12.65
N THR A 366 -23.47 -9.64 -13.73
CA THR A 366 -23.46 -8.90 -14.99
C THR A 366 -24.07 -7.53 -14.75
N THR A 367 -23.45 -6.49 -15.26
CA THR A 367 -24.01 -5.14 -15.20
C THR A 367 -25.39 -5.13 -15.88
N GLY A 368 -26.44 -5.12 -15.07
CA GLY A 368 -27.82 -5.14 -15.55
C GLY A 368 -28.20 -3.80 -16.19
N GLU A 369 -28.73 -3.88 -17.42
CA GLU A 369 -29.37 -2.84 -18.22
C GLU A 369 -29.99 -1.68 -17.39
N GLY A 370 -29.26 -0.59 -17.26
CA GLY A 370 -29.87 0.74 -17.21
C GLY A 370 -29.83 1.26 -18.64
N THR A 371 -30.99 1.39 -19.29
CA THR A 371 -31.14 1.86 -20.68
C THR A 371 -30.12 2.95 -21.03
N PRO A 372 -29.08 2.62 -21.81
CA PRO A 372 -28.31 3.62 -22.52
C PRO A 372 -29.17 3.97 -23.74
N GLU A 373 -29.69 5.20 -23.80
CA GLU A 373 -29.75 5.80 -25.12
C GLU A 373 -28.28 5.94 -25.55
N ASP A 374 -27.91 5.14 -26.56
CA ASP A 374 -26.65 5.14 -27.32
C ASP A 374 -25.36 4.82 -26.54
N MET A 375 -25.19 3.55 -26.14
CA MET A 375 -23.85 2.95 -26.07
C MET A 375 -23.88 1.64 -26.85
N ASP A 376 -23.19 1.65 -27.99
CA ASP A 376 -23.06 0.51 -28.91
C ASP A 376 -22.60 -0.74 -28.18
N THR A 377 -23.38 -1.80 -28.37
CA THR A 377 -23.17 -3.11 -27.76
C THR A 377 -22.22 -4.00 -28.57
N GLU A 378 -21.75 -3.54 -29.73
CA GLU A 378 -20.75 -4.28 -30.50
C GLU A 378 -19.34 -4.03 -29.97
N PRO A 379 -18.49 -5.08 -29.93
CA PRO A 379 -17.13 -4.94 -29.48
C PRO A 379 -16.31 -4.02 -30.39
N ILE A 380 -15.32 -3.34 -29.83
CA ILE A 380 -14.25 -2.75 -30.65
C ILE A 380 -13.51 -3.86 -31.42
N GLU A 381 -13.23 -3.58 -32.68
CA GLU A 381 -12.36 -4.35 -33.56
C GLU A 381 -11.02 -3.62 -33.67
N VAL A 382 -9.93 -4.39 -33.59
CA VAL A 382 -8.56 -3.88 -33.73
C VAL A 382 -7.90 -4.71 -34.81
N GLU A 383 -7.52 -4.05 -35.91
CA GLU A 383 -6.80 -4.66 -37.01
C GLU A 383 -5.37 -4.09 -37.05
N VAL A 384 -4.37 -4.97 -37.07
CA VAL A 384 -2.97 -4.57 -37.24
C VAL A 384 -2.72 -4.40 -38.74
N MET A 385 -2.34 -3.20 -39.16
CA MET A 385 -2.22 -2.84 -40.57
C MET A 385 -0.81 -3.10 -41.14
N ASN A 386 0.09 -3.66 -40.31
CA ASN A 386 1.47 -3.91 -40.66
C ASN A 386 1.65 -5.11 -41.61
N ASP A 387 2.66 -5.01 -42.48
CA ASP A 387 3.14 -6.15 -43.27
C ASP A 387 3.71 -7.25 -42.34
N THR A 388 3.83 -8.48 -42.86
CA THR A 388 4.40 -9.61 -42.11
C THR A 388 5.91 -9.80 -42.33
N GLU A 389 6.52 -9.00 -43.21
CA GLU A 389 7.94 -9.07 -43.56
C GLU A 389 8.56 -7.68 -43.38
N ALA A 390 9.70 -7.60 -42.70
CA ALA A 390 10.47 -6.37 -42.52
C ALA A 390 11.98 -6.63 -42.67
N THR A 391 12.77 -5.56 -42.76
CA THR A 391 14.23 -5.64 -42.86
C THR A 391 14.89 -4.87 -41.74
N VAL A 392 15.96 -5.43 -41.18
CA VAL A 392 16.72 -4.79 -40.10
C VAL A 392 17.20 -3.40 -40.51
N GLY A 393 16.97 -2.42 -39.64
CA GLY A 393 17.44 -1.04 -39.83
C GLY A 393 16.56 -0.15 -40.70
N ASP A 394 15.47 -0.64 -41.28
CA ASP A 394 14.49 0.22 -41.95
C ASP A 394 13.57 0.90 -40.91
N GLU A 395 13.18 2.15 -41.17
CA GLU A 395 12.17 2.85 -40.37
C GLU A 395 10.80 2.23 -40.68
N TRP A 396 10.14 1.70 -39.65
CA TRP A 396 8.85 1.05 -39.74
C TRP A 396 7.82 1.81 -38.93
N THR A 397 6.58 1.84 -39.40
CA THR A 397 5.47 2.49 -38.69
C THR A 397 4.50 1.40 -38.27
N LEU A 398 4.43 1.11 -36.98
CA LEU A 398 3.46 0.19 -36.40
C LEU A 398 2.09 0.86 -36.41
N GLU A 399 1.09 0.21 -36.98
CA GLU A 399 -0.23 0.82 -37.20
C GLU A 399 -1.34 -0.15 -36.76
N ALA A 400 -2.28 0.37 -35.99
CA ALA A 400 -3.50 -0.34 -35.59
C ALA A 400 -4.73 0.51 -35.92
N GLU A 401 -5.67 -0.07 -36.66
CA GLU A 401 -6.98 0.52 -36.92
C GLU A 401 -7.97 0.05 -35.86
N VAL A 402 -8.62 0.99 -35.18
CA VAL A 402 -9.61 0.72 -34.13
C VAL A 402 -10.98 1.19 -34.62
N THR A 403 -11.90 0.24 -34.78
CA THR A 403 -13.27 0.52 -35.20
C THR A 403 -14.30 -0.07 -34.24
N GLN A 404 -15.52 0.47 -34.25
CA GLN A 404 -16.67 -0.09 -33.56
C GLN A 404 -17.89 0.08 -34.46
N GLU A 405 -18.63 -1.01 -34.74
CA GLU A 405 -19.74 -1.02 -35.71
C GLU A 405 -19.34 -0.55 -37.14
N GLY A 406 -18.05 -0.60 -37.45
CA GLY A 406 -17.48 -0.08 -38.69
C GLY A 406 -17.21 1.43 -38.70
N ASP A 407 -17.46 2.14 -37.59
CA ASP A 407 -17.07 3.54 -37.40
C ASP A 407 -15.72 3.66 -36.67
N PRO A 408 -14.86 4.63 -37.03
CA PRO A 408 -13.55 4.80 -36.41
C PRO A 408 -13.63 5.27 -34.95
N VAL A 409 -12.77 4.71 -34.10
CA VAL A 409 -12.67 5.06 -32.67
C VAL A 409 -11.55 6.07 -32.43
N GLU A 410 -11.93 7.35 -32.43
CA GLU A 410 -11.02 8.50 -32.28
C GLU A 410 -10.63 8.81 -30.82
N ASP A 411 -11.28 8.14 -29.87
CA ASP A 411 -11.26 8.45 -28.44
C ASP A 411 -10.85 7.26 -27.57
N ALA A 412 -9.90 6.44 -28.04
CA ALA A 412 -9.34 5.38 -27.21
C ALA A 412 -8.68 5.95 -25.95
N ASP A 413 -8.88 5.29 -24.81
CA ASP A 413 -8.30 5.68 -23.54
C ASP A 413 -6.76 5.57 -23.61
N TYR A 414 -6.26 4.50 -24.25
CA TYR A 414 -4.86 4.35 -24.65
C TYR A 414 -4.67 3.29 -25.75
N VAL A 415 -3.59 3.45 -26.52
CA VAL A 415 -3.06 2.44 -27.44
C VAL A 415 -1.56 2.32 -27.21
N ILE A 416 -1.10 1.14 -26.79
CA ILE A 416 0.32 0.85 -26.53
C ILE A 416 0.72 -0.34 -27.38
N PHE A 417 1.78 -0.21 -28.17
CA PHE A 417 2.35 -1.32 -28.93
C PHE A 417 3.36 -2.06 -28.05
N GLU A 418 3.12 -3.34 -27.83
CA GLU A 418 4.10 -4.27 -27.27
C GLU A 418 4.83 -4.97 -28.40
N VAL A 419 6.17 -4.93 -28.39
CA VAL A 419 7.02 -5.59 -29.39
C VAL A 419 8.05 -6.46 -28.69
N TRP A 420 8.08 -7.75 -29.00
CA TRP A 420 9.07 -8.71 -28.50
C TRP A 420 9.49 -9.68 -29.58
N HIS A 421 10.64 -10.33 -29.44
CA HIS A 421 11.03 -11.46 -30.29
C HIS A 421 11.16 -12.76 -29.50
N ASP A 422 11.24 -13.90 -30.20
CA ASP A 422 11.24 -15.26 -29.63
C ASP A 422 12.27 -15.51 -28.49
N GLU A 423 13.33 -14.69 -28.39
CA GLU A 423 14.38 -14.81 -27.38
C GLU A 423 14.18 -13.90 -26.15
N ASP A 424 13.17 -13.03 -26.18
CA ASP A 424 12.88 -12.07 -25.11
C ASP A 424 11.93 -12.65 -24.05
N GLU A 425 12.23 -12.38 -22.77
CA GLU A 425 11.30 -12.66 -21.67
C GLU A 425 10.27 -11.53 -21.44
N GLN A 426 10.47 -10.34 -22.04
CA GLN A 426 9.62 -9.15 -21.88
C GLN A 426 9.61 -8.30 -23.16
N GLY A 427 8.44 -7.76 -23.55
CA GLY A 427 8.31 -6.86 -24.68
C GLY A 427 8.60 -5.39 -24.36
N ALA A 428 9.00 -4.65 -25.39
CA ALA A 428 9.09 -3.20 -25.35
C ALA A 428 7.69 -2.59 -25.51
N MET A 429 7.27 -1.78 -24.55
CA MET A 429 5.99 -1.06 -24.56
C MET A 429 6.19 0.35 -25.11
N ILE A 430 5.43 0.72 -26.14
CA ILE A 430 5.60 1.98 -26.87
C ILE A 430 4.24 2.64 -27.08
N ASP A 431 4.10 3.88 -26.59
CA ASP A 431 2.84 4.62 -26.72
C ASP A 431 2.54 4.95 -28.18
N GLY A 432 1.37 4.52 -28.67
CA GLY A 432 0.84 4.87 -29.97
C GLY A 432 0.24 6.27 -29.98
N VAL A 433 0.41 6.99 -31.09
CA VAL A 433 -0.16 8.32 -31.29
C VAL A 433 -1.35 8.21 -32.23
N HIS A 434 -2.46 8.83 -31.84
CA HIS A 434 -3.64 8.90 -32.69
C HIS A 434 -3.43 9.88 -33.86
N VAL A 435 -3.65 9.40 -35.09
CA VAL A 435 -3.44 10.17 -36.33
C VAL A 435 -4.71 10.43 -37.14
N GLY A 436 -5.85 9.90 -36.67
CA GLY A 436 -7.19 10.09 -37.24
C GLY A 436 -7.69 8.88 -38.02
N ASP A 437 -8.99 8.88 -38.32
CA ASP A 437 -9.72 7.76 -38.94
C ASP A 437 -9.59 6.45 -38.13
N GLY A 438 -9.51 6.57 -36.79
CA GLY A 438 -9.34 5.43 -35.88
C GLY A 438 -7.95 4.79 -35.90
N ILE A 439 -6.98 5.41 -36.58
CA ILE A 439 -5.62 4.89 -36.73
C ILE A 439 -4.72 5.42 -35.60
N TYR A 440 -4.01 4.51 -34.96
CA TYR A 440 -2.98 4.78 -33.98
C TYR A 440 -1.66 4.22 -34.47
N GLU A 441 -0.61 5.04 -34.45
CA GLU A 441 0.67 4.67 -35.02
C GLU A 441 1.87 4.98 -34.11
N VAL A 442 2.97 4.26 -34.31
CA VAL A 442 4.26 4.59 -33.71
C VAL A 442 5.43 4.18 -34.61
N GLU A 443 6.46 5.03 -34.67
CA GLU A 443 7.70 4.71 -35.37
C GLU A 443 8.55 3.71 -34.57
N TYR A 444 8.98 2.64 -35.23
CA TYR A 444 9.82 1.58 -34.68
C TYR A 444 10.91 1.15 -35.67
N GLN A 445 12.05 0.69 -35.15
CA GLN A 445 13.14 0.17 -35.96
C GLN A 445 13.68 -1.13 -35.37
N PHE A 446 13.51 -2.23 -36.11
CA PHE A 446 14.06 -3.53 -35.74
C PHE A 446 15.58 -3.51 -35.82
N GLN A 447 16.23 -4.01 -34.76
CA GLN A 447 17.68 -3.96 -34.61
C GLN A 447 18.36 -5.27 -35.01
N GLU A 448 17.64 -6.40 -34.97
CA GLU A 448 18.18 -7.73 -35.21
C GLU A 448 17.21 -8.54 -36.07
N ALA A 449 17.74 -9.51 -36.83
CA ALA A 449 16.92 -10.40 -37.66
C ALA A 449 16.33 -11.51 -36.78
N SER A 450 15.01 -11.56 -36.67
CA SER A 450 14.28 -12.48 -35.82
C SER A 450 12.79 -12.50 -36.19
N THR A 451 12.05 -13.44 -35.60
CA THR A 451 10.59 -13.39 -35.57
C THR A 451 10.16 -12.49 -34.42
N TYR A 452 9.54 -11.36 -34.75
CA TYR A 452 8.95 -10.43 -33.81
C TYR A 452 7.44 -10.63 -33.72
N TYR A 453 6.88 -10.32 -32.57
CA TYR A 453 5.45 -10.22 -32.33
C TYR A 453 5.14 -8.77 -31.97
N VAL A 454 4.14 -8.22 -32.66
CA VAL A 454 3.59 -6.90 -32.41
C VAL A 454 2.18 -7.07 -31.88
N GLN A 455 1.90 -6.52 -30.70
CA GLN A 455 0.60 -6.58 -30.07
C GLN A 455 0.16 -5.18 -29.63
N PRO A 456 -0.78 -4.53 -30.34
CA PRO A 456 -1.38 -3.31 -29.83
C PRO A 456 -2.35 -3.62 -28.69
N HIS A 457 -2.06 -3.08 -27.51
CA HIS A 457 -2.93 -3.02 -26.35
C HIS A 457 -3.86 -1.82 -26.50
N VAL A 458 -5.08 -2.07 -26.98
CA VAL A 458 -6.08 -1.02 -27.21
C VAL A 458 -7.15 -1.09 -26.13
N THR A 459 -7.28 -0.02 -25.35
CA THR A 459 -8.44 0.20 -24.47
C THR A 459 -9.26 1.36 -25.00
N ALA A 460 -10.53 1.09 -25.30
CA ALA A 460 -11.49 2.11 -25.67
C ALA A 460 -12.88 1.74 -25.17
N ARG A 461 -13.60 2.72 -24.61
CA ARG A 461 -15.02 2.61 -24.25
C ARG A 461 -15.29 1.42 -23.29
N GLY A 462 -14.35 1.19 -22.37
CA GLY A 462 -14.43 0.10 -21.38
C GLY A 462 -14.17 -1.29 -21.95
N MET A 463 -13.62 -1.40 -23.17
CA MET A 463 -13.26 -2.65 -23.82
C MET A 463 -11.76 -2.69 -24.10
N HIS A 464 -11.16 -3.88 -23.99
CA HIS A 464 -9.75 -4.12 -24.25
C HIS A 464 -9.57 -5.18 -25.36
N ARG A 465 -8.67 -4.91 -26.30
CA ARG A 465 -8.32 -5.80 -27.42
C ARG A 465 -6.81 -5.81 -27.64
N MET A 466 -6.28 -6.99 -27.88
CA MET A 466 -4.85 -7.25 -28.01
C MET A 466 -4.55 -8.28 -29.12
N PRO A 467 -4.84 -7.98 -30.40
CA PRO A 467 -4.48 -8.89 -31.49
C PRO A 467 -2.96 -9.05 -31.55
N VAL A 468 -2.47 -10.26 -31.76
CA VAL A 468 -1.03 -10.51 -31.98
C VAL A 468 -0.78 -10.63 -33.47
N HIS A 469 0.22 -9.90 -33.95
CA HIS A 469 0.68 -9.92 -35.32
C HIS A 469 2.14 -10.36 -35.38
N GLU A 470 2.44 -11.36 -36.20
CA GLU A 470 3.80 -11.92 -36.35
C GLU A 470 4.51 -11.24 -37.53
N VAL A 471 5.76 -10.85 -37.31
CA VAL A 471 6.59 -10.15 -38.29
C VAL A 471 7.92 -10.87 -38.42
N GLU A 472 8.22 -11.39 -39.61
CA GLU A 472 9.53 -11.95 -39.95
C GLU A 472 10.47 -10.81 -40.35
N VAL A 473 11.58 -10.64 -39.61
CA VAL A 473 12.58 -9.60 -39.88
C VAL A 473 13.86 -10.22 -40.41
N ASP A 474 14.21 -9.89 -41.66
CA ASP A 474 15.39 -10.41 -42.34
C ASP A 474 16.57 -9.43 -42.33
N GLU A 475 17.80 -9.96 -42.46
CA GLU A 475 18.98 -9.15 -42.78
C GLU A 475 18.89 -8.61 -44.22
N GLN A 476 19.45 -7.42 -44.44
CA GLN A 476 19.39 -6.67 -45.71
C GLN A 476 20.22 -7.28 -46.85
#